data_AF-A0A9C9GZR0-F1
#
_entry.id   AF-A0A9C9GZR0-F1
#
_cell.length_a   1.000
_cell.length_b   1.000
_cell.length_c   1.000
_cell.angle_alpha   90.00
_cell.angle_beta   90.00
_cell.angle_gamma   90.00
#
_symmetry.space_group_name_H-M   'P 1'
#
loop_
_entity.id
_entity.type
_entity.pdbx_description
1 polymer ?
#
loop_
_entity_poly.entity_id
_entity_poly.type
_entity_poly.pdbx_seq_one_letter_code
_entity_poly.pdbx_strand_id
1 'polypeptide(L)'
;MALFHWIVSQQTNTGEEFLNEAWSLWAKKIDSTKLFKELSAIFLGSYTIFIEGTNISDQAEAHYKKNSSKSKYLPEVCTISPKPKCFACEATEYFWEGLIDLSETHAEPELFSHFFIYRDTMPLLEWWDSFSDPLYLSKSTSEKEINGMATRLGLRVENV
;
A
#
# COMPACT_ATOMS: atom_id res chain seq x y z
N MET A 1 14.97 19.92 2.85
CA MET A 1 14.08 18.89 3.43
C MET A 1 12.82 19.53 4.03
N ALA A 2 12.10 20.37 3.26
CA ALA A 2 10.88 21.05 3.73
C ALA A 2 9.67 20.85 2.81
N LEU A 3 9.86 20.19 1.65
CA LEU A 3 8.77 19.93 0.71
C LEU A 3 7.92 18.70 1.11
N PHE A 4 8.51 17.69 1.73
CA PHE A 4 7.80 16.46 2.11
C PHE A 4 6.79 16.68 3.25
N HIS A 5 7.08 17.58 4.20
CA HIS A 5 6.15 17.93 5.27
C HIS A 5 4.89 18.65 4.75
N TRP A 6 4.95 19.27 3.56
CA TRP A 6 3.82 20.00 3.00
C TRP A 6 2.84 19.09 2.24
N ILE A 7 3.32 18.00 1.62
CA ILE A 7 2.48 17.04 0.89
C ILE A 7 1.62 16.20 1.84
N VAL A 8 2.09 15.96 3.07
CA VAL A 8 1.32 15.24 4.11
C VAL A 8 0.16 16.08 4.66
N SER A 9 0.27 17.41 4.65
CA SER A 9 -0.67 18.32 5.37
C SER A 9 -2.00 18.64 4.68
N GLN A 10 -2.40 17.89 3.65
CA GLN A 10 -3.68 18.11 2.93
C GLN A 10 -4.58 16.88 2.91
N GLN A 11 -4.26 15.85 3.68
CA GLN A 11 -5.15 14.72 3.91
C GLN A 11 -6.26 15.15 4.89
N THR A 12 -7.52 14.82 4.62
CA THR A 12 -8.61 14.96 5.61
C THR A 12 -8.24 14.32 6.95
N ASN A 13 -8.97 14.67 8.02
CA ASN A 13 -8.77 14.19 9.40
C ASN A 13 -8.39 12.70 9.47
N THR A 14 -8.91 11.82 8.61
CA THR A 14 -8.64 10.37 8.64
C THR A 14 -7.26 9.92 8.13
N GLY A 15 -6.63 10.63 7.20
CA GLY A 15 -5.30 10.27 6.67
C GLY A 15 -4.17 10.75 7.59
N GLU A 16 -4.26 11.99 8.06
CA GLU A 16 -3.35 12.53 9.07
C GLU A 16 -3.47 11.77 10.41
N GLU A 17 -4.68 11.40 10.84
CA GLU A 17 -4.86 10.55 12.03
C GLU A 17 -4.21 9.17 11.85
N PHE A 18 -4.31 8.56 10.66
CA PHE A 18 -3.66 7.28 10.39
C PHE A 18 -2.14 7.37 10.53
N LEU A 19 -1.50 8.37 9.93
CA LEU A 19 -0.04 8.51 9.96
C LEU A 19 0.49 8.84 11.37
N ASN A 20 -0.26 9.60 12.18
CA ASN A 20 0.10 9.89 13.57
C ASN A 20 -0.06 8.68 14.52
N GLU A 21 -0.81 7.66 14.10
CA GLU A 21 -0.98 6.41 14.82
C GLU A 21 -0.44 5.20 14.05
N ALA A 22 0.59 5.41 13.23
CA ALA A 22 1.21 4.36 12.44
C ALA A 22 2.56 3.89 13.02
N TRP A 23 2.89 2.65 12.68
CA TRP A 23 4.25 2.13 12.67
C TRP A 23 4.84 2.40 11.29
N SER A 24 6.05 2.96 11.25
CA SER A 24 6.82 3.07 10.00
C SER A 24 7.83 1.94 9.91
N LEU A 25 7.81 1.21 8.81
CA LEU A 25 8.74 0.13 8.49
C LEU A 25 9.66 0.60 7.36
N TRP A 26 10.95 0.62 7.64
CA TRP A 26 11.94 1.25 6.76
C TRP A 26 13.05 0.30 6.35
N ALA A 27 13.48 0.41 5.08
CA ALA A 27 14.73 -0.12 4.56
C ALA A 27 15.21 0.75 3.39
N LYS A 28 16.48 0.60 3.00
CA LYS A 28 17.03 1.27 1.81
C LYS A 28 16.30 0.89 0.52
N LYS A 29 15.79 -0.34 0.47
CA LYS A 29 14.93 -0.86 -0.59
C LYS A 29 14.03 -1.92 0.03
N ILE A 30 12.73 -1.83 -0.22
CA ILE A 30 11.77 -2.87 0.11
C ILE A 30 11.62 -3.75 -1.14
N ASP A 31 11.65 -5.07 -0.96
CA ASP A 31 11.41 -6.06 -2.00
C ASP A 31 9.89 -6.28 -2.10
N SER A 32 9.27 -5.71 -3.14
CA SER A 32 7.82 -5.77 -3.34
C SER A 32 7.28 -7.19 -3.36
N THR A 33 7.97 -8.12 -4.03
CA THR A 33 7.59 -9.54 -4.08
C THR A 33 7.54 -10.17 -2.70
N LYS A 34 8.58 -9.97 -1.89
CA LYS A 34 8.61 -10.49 -0.51
C LYS A 34 7.56 -9.83 0.37
N LEU A 35 7.37 -8.52 0.23
CA LEU A 35 6.34 -7.80 0.96
C LEU A 35 4.96 -8.34 0.62
N PHE A 36 4.61 -8.52 -0.66
CA PHE A 36 3.31 -9.04 -1.05
C PHE A 36 3.06 -10.48 -0.57
N LYS A 37 4.11 -11.31 -0.51
CA LYS A 37 4.03 -12.65 0.10
C LYS A 37 3.71 -12.60 1.59
N GLU A 38 4.24 -11.61 2.32
CA GLU A 38 3.91 -11.42 3.73
C GLU A 38 2.52 -10.80 3.94
N LEU A 39 2.16 -9.82 3.11
CA LEU A 39 0.85 -9.16 3.19
C LEU A 39 -0.29 -10.11 2.84
N SER A 40 -0.12 -11.00 1.86
CA SER A 40 -1.15 -11.99 1.49
C SER A 40 -1.49 -12.96 2.62
N ALA A 41 -0.53 -13.25 3.51
CA ALA A 41 -0.74 -14.10 4.68
C ALA A 41 -1.52 -13.39 5.80
N ILE A 42 -1.55 -12.05 5.81
CA ILE A 42 -2.18 -11.23 6.86
C ILE A 42 -3.53 -10.68 6.40
N PHE A 43 -3.58 -10.20 5.15
CA PHE A 43 -4.69 -9.42 4.61
C PHE A 43 -5.45 -10.22 3.56
N LEU A 44 -6.29 -11.15 4.01
CA LEU A 44 -7.15 -11.97 3.15
C LEU A 44 -8.63 -11.78 3.49
N GLY A 45 -9.49 -11.80 2.48
CA GLY A 45 -10.95 -11.80 2.66
C GLY A 45 -11.54 -10.39 2.73
N SER A 46 -11.98 -9.96 3.90
CA SER A 46 -12.80 -8.74 4.08
C SER A 46 -12.02 -7.41 3.95
N TYR A 47 -10.84 -7.42 3.33
CA TYR A 47 -10.05 -6.22 3.10
C TYR A 47 -10.24 -5.71 1.68
N THR A 48 -10.17 -4.39 1.54
CA THR A 48 -10.14 -3.74 0.23
C THR A 48 -8.74 -3.17 0.01
N ILE A 49 -8.19 -3.45 -1.16
CA ILE A 49 -6.90 -2.96 -1.61
C ILE A 49 -7.16 -1.80 -2.55
N PHE A 50 -6.58 -0.65 -2.26
CA PHE A 50 -6.67 0.51 -3.15
C PHE A 50 -5.33 0.75 -3.82
N ILE A 51 -5.39 1.05 -5.11
CA ILE A 51 -4.21 1.24 -5.94
C ILE A 51 -4.38 2.56 -6.68
N GLU A 52 -3.34 3.37 -6.65
CA GLU A 52 -3.20 4.58 -7.44
C GLU A 52 -1.93 4.48 -8.29
N GLY A 53 -1.96 4.92 -9.54
CA GLY A 53 -0.73 5.06 -10.31
C GLY A 53 -0.91 5.72 -11.67
N THR A 54 0.16 6.32 -12.18
CA THR A 54 0.18 7.00 -13.48
C THR A 54 0.83 6.18 -14.59
N ASN A 55 1.64 5.18 -14.23
CA ASN A 55 2.37 4.32 -15.16
C ASN A 55 2.04 2.82 -15.00
N ILE A 56 0.83 2.50 -14.55
CA ILE A 56 0.40 1.11 -14.34
C ILE A 56 0.40 0.35 -15.67
N SER A 57 1.09 -0.80 -15.70
CA SER A 57 1.20 -1.66 -16.87
C SER A 57 -0.16 -2.25 -17.28
N ASP A 58 -0.33 -2.60 -18.55
CA ASP A 58 -1.57 -3.19 -19.04
C ASP A 58 -1.93 -4.50 -18.32
N GLN A 59 -0.90 -5.28 -17.93
CA GLN A 59 -1.09 -6.54 -17.20
C GLN A 59 -1.56 -6.28 -15.76
N ALA A 60 -0.94 -5.31 -15.08
CA ALA A 60 -1.35 -4.89 -13.74
C ALA A 60 -2.77 -4.32 -13.74
N GLU A 61 -3.07 -3.43 -14.68
CA GLU A 61 -4.42 -2.87 -14.84
C GLU A 61 -5.47 -3.94 -15.13
N ALA A 62 -5.18 -4.90 -16.01
CA ALA A 62 -6.08 -6.02 -16.30
C ALA A 62 -6.34 -6.87 -15.05
N HIS A 63 -5.29 -7.13 -14.26
CA HIS A 63 -5.39 -7.86 -13.00
C HIS A 63 -6.26 -7.13 -11.97
N TYR A 64 -6.08 -5.81 -11.82
CA TYR A 64 -6.85 -4.98 -10.89
C TYR A 64 -8.33 -4.91 -11.28
N LYS A 65 -8.63 -4.75 -12.58
CA LYS A 65 -10.01 -4.76 -13.10
C LYS A 65 -10.70 -6.11 -12.87
N LYS A 66 -9.98 -7.22 -13.03
CA LYS A 66 -10.54 -8.57 -12.81
C LYS A 66 -10.88 -8.82 -11.33
N ASN A 67 -10.16 -8.17 -10.43
CA ASN A 67 -10.34 -8.28 -8.98
C ASN A 67 -11.09 -7.08 -8.37
N SER A 68 -11.86 -6.34 -9.18
CA SER A 68 -12.51 -5.11 -8.73
C SER A 68 -13.47 -5.35 -7.57
N SER A 69 -13.36 -4.55 -6.52
CA SER A 69 -14.33 -4.46 -5.44
C SER A 69 -15.51 -3.57 -5.84
N LYS A 70 -16.67 -3.83 -5.22
CA LYS A 70 -17.84 -2.93 -5.31
C LYS A 70 -17.71 -1.70 -4.41
N SER A 71 -16.69 -1.67 -3.54
CA SER A 71 -16.38 -0.52 -2.70
C SER A 71 -16.08 0.70 -3.55
N LYS A 72 -16.50 1.88 -3.08
CA LYS A 72 -16.02 3.15 -3.63
C LYS A 72 -14.53 3.28 -3.34
N TYR A 73 -13.81 3.97 -4.22
CA TYR A 73 -12.45 4.40 -3.91
C TYR A 73 -12.50 5.36 -2.72
N LEU A 74 -11.80 5.00 -1.63
CA LEU A 74 -11.80 5.75 -0.37
C LEU A 74 -10.60 6.67 -0.19
N PRO A 75 -9.37 6.28 -0.59
CA PRO A 75 -8.24 7.17 -0.43
C PRO A 75 -8.45 8.48 -1.18
N GLU A 76 -7.86 9.54 -0.64
CA GLU A 76 -7.75 10.78 -1.40
C GLU A 76 -6.78 10.57 -2.55
N VAL A 77 -7.28 10.82 -3.76
CA VAL A 77 -6.48 10.70 -4.97
C VAL A 77 -5.43 11.81 -4.95
N CYS A 78 -4.15 11.46 -5.12
CA CYS A 78 -3.09 12.46 -5.10
C CYS A 78 -3.30 13.49 -6.21
N THR A 79 -3.01 14.77 -5.92
CA THR A 79 -3.26 15.90 -6.83
C THR A 79 -2.20 16.05 -7.92
N ILE A 80 -1.58 14.97 -8.38
CA ILE A 80 -0.48 15.03 -9.35
C ILE A 80 -1.06 14.94 -10.76
N SER A 81 -0.66 15.87 -11.64
CA SER A 81 -0.89 15.74 -13.08
C SER A 81 0.27 14.93 -13.68
N PRO A 82 0.01 13.86 -14.45
CA PRO A 82 -1.27 13.42 -14.98
C PRO A 82 -2.17 12.76 -13.94
N LYS A 83 -3.50 12.89 -14.12
CA LYS A 83 -4.49 12.26 -13.24
C LYS A 83 -4.23 10.74 -13.17
N PRO A 84 -4.07 10.17 -11.96
CA PRO A 84 -3.77 8.75 -11.81
C PRO A 84 -4.98 7.89 -12.16
N LYS A 85 -4.69 6.63 -12.52
CA LYS A 85 -5.68 5.55 -12.51
C LYS A 85 -5.87 5.11 -11.06
N CYS A 86 -7.11 4.84 -10.67
CA CYS A 86 -7.46 4.42 -9.31
C CYS A 86 -8.26 3.13 -9.38
N PHE A 87 -7.88 2.14 -8.56
CA PHE A 87 -8.55 0.85 -8.47
C PHE A 87 -8.91 0.53 -7.02
N ALA A 88 -10.05 -0.11 -6.83
CA ALA A 88 -10.45 -0.75 -5.59
C ALA A 88 -10.58 -2.25 -5.87
N CYS A 89 -9.84 -3.08 -5.15
CA CYS A 89 -9.75 -4.52 -5.38
C CYS A 89 -10.11 -5.30 -4.11
N GLU A 90 -10.69 -6.48 -4.28
CA GLU A 90 -10.91 -7.41 -3.18
C GLU A 90 -9.60 -8.14 -2.84
N ALA A 91 -9.25 -8.22 -1.56
CA ALA A 91 -8.05 -8.91 -1.08
C ALA A 91 -8.24 -10.45 -1.08
N THR A 92 -8.46 -11.01 -2.27
CA THR A 92 -8.61 -12.46 -2.48
C THR A 92 -7.26 -13.15 -2.69
N GLU A 93 -7.22 -14.48 -2.57
CA GLU A 93 -6.02 -15.27 -2.90
C GLU A 93 -5.58 -14.99 -4.33
N TYR A 94 -6.54 -14.98 -5.27
CA TYR A 94 -6.28 -14.71 -6.68
C TYR A 94 -5.69 -13.32 -6.92
N PHE A 95 -6.15 -12.30 -6.19
CA PHE A 95 -5.56 -10.97 -6.27
C PHE A 95 -4.09 -11.00 -5.85
N TRP A 96 -3.79 -11.60 -4.70
CA TRP A 96 -2.44 -11.61 -4.15
C TRP A 96 -1.48 -12.44 -5.00
N GLU A 97 -1.89 -13.62 -5.46
CA GLU A 97 -1.07 -14.46 -6.35
C GLU A 97 -0.67 -13.70 -7.61
N GLY A 98 -1.63 -13.08 -8.30
CA GLY A 98 -1.31 -12.32 -9.51
C GLY A 98 -0.47 -11.07 -9.23
N LEU A 99 -0.65 -10.41 -8.08
CA LEU A 99 0.19 -9.27 -7.72
C LEU A 99 1.63 -9.70 -7.41
N ILE A 100 1.81 -10.85 -6.75
CA ILE A 100 3.12 -11.46 -6.51
C ILE A 100 3.80 -11.76 -7.85
N ASP A 101 3.13 -12.47 -8.77
CA ASP A 101 3.67 -12.81 -10.09
C ASP A 101 4.06 -11.57 -10.90
N LEU A 102 3.21 -10.54 -10.87
CA LEU A 102 3.50 -9.26 -11.53
C LEU A 102 4.74 -8.58 -10.94
N SER A 103 4.90 -8.60 -9.62
CA SER A 103 6.06 -8.00 -8.94
C SER A 103 7.39 -8.70 -9.23
N GLU A 104 7.35 -9.95 -9.69
CA GLU A 104 8.56 -10.67 -10.11
C GLU A 104 9.07 -10.21 -11.48
N THR A 105 8.24 -9.51 -12.27
CA THR A 105 8.52 -9.16 -13.67
C THR A 105 8.38 -7.68 -14.00
N HIS A 106 7.77 -6.88 -13.13
CA HIS A 106 7.54 -5.45 -13.29
C HIS A 106 8.18 -4.67 -12.14
N ALA A 107 8.67 -3.47 -12.44
CA ALA A 107 9.13 -2.55 -11.39
C ALA A 107 7.93 -1.99 -10.61
N GLU A 108 8.14 -1.56 -9.35
CA GLU A 108 7.07 -1.02 -8.50
C GLU A 108 6.25 0.10 -9.17
N PRO A 109 6.84 1.09 -9.86
CA PRO A 109 6.08 2.14 -10.54
C PRO A 109 5.18 1.66 -11.69
N GLU A 110 5.42 0.45 -12.20
CA GLU A 110 4.56 -0.19 -13.20
C GLU A 110 3.37 -0.93 -12.55
N LEU A 111 3.40 -1.12 -11.23
CA LEU A 111 2.32 -1.73 -10.45
C LEU A 111 1.44 -0.66 -9.81
N PHE A 112 2.06 0.33 -9.15
CA PHE A 112 1.37 1.41 -8.45
C PHE A 112 2.34 2.57 -8.19
N SER A 113 1.81 3.77 -7.99
CA SER A 113 2.49 4.87 -7.31
C SER A 113 2.14 4.91 -5.82
N HIS A 114 0.93 4.44 -5.48
CA HIS A 114 0.45 4.38 -4.11
C HIS A 114 -0.41 3.13 -3.90
N PHE A 115 -0.12 2.37 -2.84
CA PHE A 115 -0.79 1.15 -2.45
C PHE A 115 -1.36 1.27 -1.04
N PHE A 116 -2.63 0.92 -0.87
CA PHE A 116 -3.30 0.94 0.42
C PHE A 116 -4.03 -0.36 0.73
N ILE A 117 -4.16 -0.67 2.01
CA ILE A 117 -5.07 -1.72 2.50
C ILE A 117 -6.01 -1.13 3.53
N TYR A 118 -7.31 -1.41 3.38
CA TYR A 118 -8.36 -0.98 4.27
C TYR A 118 -9.15 -2.18 4.78
N ARG A 119 -9.69 -2.06 6.01
CA ARG A 119 -10.81 -2.87 6.47
C ARG A 119 -12.03 -1.97 6.58
N ASP A 120 -13.04 -2.24 5.75
CA ASP A 120 -14.20 -1.37 5.55
C ASP A 120 -13.77 0.07 5.15
N THR A 121 -13.78 0.99 6.11
CA THR A 121 -13.37 2.39 5.92
C THR A 121 -12.11 2.79 6.68
N MET A 122 -11.52 1.84 7.42
CA MET A 122 -10.35 2.09 8.26
C MET A 122 -9.07 1.76 7.48
N PRO A 123 -8.14 2.73 7.30
CA PRO A 123 -6.83 2.47 6.71
C PRO A 123 -5.99 1.60 7.63
N LEU A 124 -5.32 0.60 7.05
CA LEU A 124 -4.45 -0.34 7.76
C LEU A 124 -3.01 -0.28 7.28
N LEU A 125 -2.80 0.00 5.98
CA LEU A 125 -1.50 0.05 5.36
C LEU A 125 -1.47 1.16 4.31
N GLU A 126 -0.37 1.89 4.27
CA GLU A 126 -0.05 2.85 3.23
C GLU A 126 1.40 2.64 2.74
N TRP A 127 1.60 2.57 1.41
CA TRP A 127 2.92 2.38 0.83
C TRP A 127 3.08 3.06 -0.53
N TRP A 128 4.15 3.84 -0.66
CA TRP A 128 4.55 4.52 -1.88
C TRP A 128 5.60 3.71 -2.65
N ASP A 129 5.61 3.81 -3.98
CA ASP A 129 6.61 3.17 -4.85
C ASP A 129 7.99 3.86 -4.83
N SER A 130 8.13 4.90 -4.01
CA SER A 130 9.32 5.71 -3.86
C SER A 130 10.35 5.04 -2.94
N PHE A 131 11.61 4.97 -3.41
CA PHE A 131 12.73 4.32 -2.70
C PHE A 131 13.05 4.93 -1.32
N SER A 132 12.54 6.10 -0.98
CA SER A 132 12.81 6.79 0.29
C SER A 132 11.72 6.62 1.34
N ASP A 133 10.53 6.18 0.95
CA ASP A 133 9.36 6.32 1.80
C ASP A 133 9.10 5.03 2.57
N PRO A 134 8.84 5.10 3.88
CA PRO A 134 8.57 3.92 4.67
C PRO A 134 7.20 3.33 4.30
N LEU A 135 7.04 2.05 4.64
CA LEU A 135 5.75 1.38 4.68
C LEU A 135 5.07 1.77 6.01
N TYR A 136 3.87 2.34 5.97
CA TYR A 136 3.11 2.68 7.16
C TYR A 136 2.06 1.60 7.47
N LEU A 137 1.94 1.23 8.75
CA LEU A 137 0.96 0.26 9.25
C LEU A 137 0.22 0.82 10.46
N SER A 138 -1.10 0.63 10.52
CA SER A 138 -1.91 1.06 11.66
C SER A 138 -1.43 0.45 12.99
N LYS A 139 -1.45 1.22 14.08
CA LYS A 139 -1.26 0.71 15.46
C LYS A 139 -2.33 -0.31 15.89
N SER A 140 -3.40 -0.49 15.12
CA SER A 140 -4.34 -1.60 15.31
C SER A 140 -3.73 -2.98 15.00
N THR A 141 -2.64 -3.04 14.23
CA THR A 141 -1.82 -4.24 14.07
C THR A 141 -0.89 -4.41 15.28
N SER A 142 -0.82 -5.62 15.84
CA SER A 142 -0.05 -5.81 17.07
C SER A 142 1.45 -5.62 16.82
N GLU A 143 2.15 -5.03 17.79
CA GLU A 143 3.60 -4.85 17.73
C GLU A 143 4.35 -6.17 17.48
N LYS A 144 3.82 -7.29 17.99
CA LYS A 144 4.37 -8.63 17.74
C LYS A 144 4.30 -9.02 16.25
N GLU A 145 3.17 -8.77 15.60
CA GLU A 145 3.00 -9.06 14.17
C GLU A 145 3.93 -8.18 13.32
N ILE A 146 4.03 -6.89 13.67
CA ILE A 146 4.86 -5.92 12.98
C ILE A 146 6.34 -6.27 13.09
N ASN A 147 6.82 -6.53 14.30
CA ASN A 147 8.21 -6.94 14.51
C ASN A 147 8.52 -8.27 13.82
N GLY A 148 7.56 -9.20 13.80
CA GLY A 148 7.68 -10.47 13.08
C GLY A 148 7.84 -10.26 11.58
N MET A 149 6.98 -9.45 10.97
CA MET A 149 7.02 -9.13 9.55
C MET A 149 8.29 -8.35 9.19
N ALA A 150 8.62 -7.31 9.97
CA ALA A 150 9.84 -6.53 9.78
C ALA A 150 11.10 -7.40 9.84
N THR A 151 11.16 -8.36 10.77
CA THR A 151 12.28 -9.31 10.87
C THR A 151 12.41 -10.17 9.62
N ARG A 152 11.29 -10.72 9.10
CA ARG A 152 11.30 -11.56 7.88
C ARG A 152 11.68 -10.77 6.63
N LEU A 153 11.33 -9.50 6.59
CA LEU A 153 11.59 -8.59 5.47
C LEU A 153 12.91 -7.82 5.58
N GLY A 154 13.61 -7.90 6.72
CA GLY A 154 14.84 -7.14 6.98
C GLY A 154 14.59 -5.62 7.14
N LEU A 155 13.41 -5.24 7.64
CA LEU A 155 13.00 -3.85 7.85
C LEU A 155 13.28 -3.41 9.29
N ARG A 156 13.48 -2.10 9.47
CA ARG A 156 13.53 -1.45 10.78
C ARG A 156 12.16 -0.91 11.13
N VAL A 157 11.74 -1.07 12.38
CA VAL A 157 10.47 -0.52 12.88
C VAL A 157 10.78 0.76 13.64
N GLU A 158 10.09 1.83 13.29
CA GLU A 158 10.08 3.11 13.99
C GLU A 158 8.63 3.48 14.33
N ASN A 159 8.43 4.12 15.47
CA ASN A 159 7.11 4.59 15.90
C ASN A 159 6.98 6.05 15.47
N VAL A 160 5.89 6.37 14.77
CA VAL A 160 5.58 7.74 14.32
C VAL A 160 4.61 8.39 15.30
#